data_AF-G3MRF8-F1
#
_entry.id   AF-G3MRF8-F1
#
_cell.length_a   1.000
_cell.length_b   1.000
_cell.length_c   1.000
_cell.angle_alpha   90.00
_cell.angle_beta   90.00
_cell.angle_gamma   90.00
#
_symmetry.space_group_name_H-M   'P 1'
#
loop_
_entity.id
_entity.type
_entity.pdbx_description
1 polymer ?
#
loop_
_entity_poly.entity_id
_entity_poly.type
_entity_poly.pdbx_seq_one_letter_code
_entity_poly.pdbx_strand_id
1 'polypeptide(L)'
;METNRKVPLCCMMLIMHVNELRVISSYPYSVAISDSDNDGTLECLSANRTAIDPEAKTATMTWIIPENEFSPRQEIPFHLSPGEEPGTMDITVDDDPTPREGIFYYTDDNCVVLDVEYQGHQCLLWTRRALKDSVPQICIDHFVDTCGVSVPKHSRDLCIDGEGDY
;
A
#
# COMPACT_ATOMS: atom_id res chain seq x y z
N MET A 1 -17.00 -15.34 14.90
CA MET A 1 -15.72 -15.46 15.62
C MET A 1 -14.92 -14.24 15.21
N GLU A 2 -15.03 -13.14 15.97
CA GLU A 2 -14.20 -11.95 15.77
C GLU A 2 -12.78 -12.26 16.23
N THR A 3 -11.88 -12.41 15.27
CA THR A 3 -10.44 -12.40 15.53
C THR A 3 -10.04 -10.99 15.92
N ASN A 4 -9.97 -10.74 17.22
CA ASN A 4 -9.24 -9.63 17.81
C ASN A 4 -7.76 -9.73 17.39
N ARG A 5 -7.39 -9.14 16.25
CA ARG A 5 -5.98 -8.93 15.89
C ARG A 5 -5.42 -7.88 16.83
N LYS A 6 -4.74 -8.33 17.89
CA LYS A 6 -3.92 -7.44 18.71
C LYS A 6 -2.76 -6.95 17.87
N VAL A 7 -2.87 -5.73 17.34
CA VAL A 7 -1.72 -4.97 16.88
C VAL A 7 -0.75 -4.87 18.07
N PRO A 8 0.49 -5.38 17.96
CA PRO A 8 1.43 -5.36 19.08
C PRO A 8 1.66 -3.91 19.52
N LEU A 9 1.75 -3.65 20.84
CA LEU A 9 1.89 -2.30 21.40
C LEU A 9 3.01 -1.46 20.75
N CYS A 10 4.07 -2.12 20.25
CA CYS A 10 5.15 -1.46 19.54
C CYS A 10 4.68 -0.84 18.20
N CYS A 11 3.84 -1.56 17.45
CA CYS A 11 3.27 -1.11 16.18
C CYS A 11 2.20 -0.04 16.41
N MET A 12 1.39 -0.16 17.48
CA MET A 12 0.37 0.82 17.85
C MET A 12 0.95 2.21 18.18
N MET A 13 2.17 2.25 18.74
CA MET A 13 2.86 3.49 19.08
C MET A 13 3.47 4.21 17.86
N LEU A 14 3.73 3.48 16.76
CA LEU A 14 4.18 4.02 15.47
C LEU A 14 3.04 4.67 14.67
N ILE A 15 1.84 4.05 14.68
CA ILE A 15 0.65 4.54 13.95
C ILE A 15 0.25 5.96 14.39
N MET A 16 0.34 6.28 15.69
CA MET A 16 -0.07 7.57 16.27
C MET A 16 0.67 8.81 15.72
N HIS A 17 1.78 8.64 15.00
CA HIS A 17 2.56 9.75 14.43
C HIS A 17 2.54 9.79 12.90
N VAL A 18 1.81 8.88 12.24
CA VAL A 18 1.71 8.88 10.78
C VAL A 18 0.80 10.03 10.35
N ASN A 19 1.24 10.75 9.31
CA ASN A 19 0.44 11.78 8.65
C ASN A 19 0.16 11.29 7.22
N GLU A 20 -1.07 10.87 6.98
CA GLU A 20 -1.54 10.17 5.79
C GLU A 20 -1.33 11.03 4.54
N LEU A 21 -1.73 12.30 4.61
CA LEU A 21 -1.51 13.25 3.52
C LEU A 21 -0.04 13.47 3.22
N ARG A 22 0.83 13.51 4.24
CA ARG A 22 2.27 13.63 4.04
C ARG A 22 2.82 12.39 3.34
N VAL A 23 2.36 11.20 3.72
CA VAL A 23 2.72 9.95 3.05
C VAL A 23 2.29 10.03 1.58
N ILE A 24 1.01 10.23 1.30
CA ILE A 24 0.49 10.32 -0.07
C ILE A 24 1.20 11.43 -0.87
N SER A 25 1.53 12.55 -0.24
CA SER A 25 2.28 13.65 -0.85
C SER A 25 3.69 13.25 -1.28
N SER A 26 4.36 12.42 -0.46
CA SER A 26 5.75 12.00 -0.64
C SER A 26 5.91 10.84 -1.62
N TYR A 27 4.83 10.09 -1.88
CA TYR A 27 4.79 8.93 -2.77
C TYR A 27 3.85 9.18 -3.98
N PRO A 28 4.14 10.12 -4.88
CA PRO A 28 3.30 10.37 -6.07
C PRO A 28 3.33 9.22 -7.08
N TYR A 29 4.39 8.41 -7.06
CA TYR A 29 4.57 7.22 -7.88
C TYR A 29 5.17 6.14 -7.00
N SER A 30 4.45 5.03 -6.85
CA SER A 30 4.85 3.92 -5.99
C SER A 30 4.58 2.59 -6.66
N VAL A 31 5.29 1.56 -6.22
CA VAL A 31 5.17 0.19 -6.70
C VAL A 31 4.91 -0.69 -5.50
N ALA A 32 3.88 -1.52 -5.60
CA ALA A 32 3.62 -2.57 -4.61
C ALA A 32 4.63 -3.69 -4.83
N ILE A 33 5.30 -4.11 -3.77
CA ILE A 33 6.36 -5.09 -3.83
C ILE A 33 5.86 -6.48 -3.44
N SER A 34 4.95 -6.54 -2.48
CA SER A 34 4.38 -7.78 -1.97
C SER A 34 3.14 -7.46 -1.12
N ASP A 35 2.29 -8.47 -0.94
CA ASP A 35 1.09 -8.46 -0.13
C ASP A 35 1.05 -9.63 0.88
N SER A 36 0.03 -9.62 1.75
CA SER A 36 -0.09 -10.57 2.86
C SER A 36 -0.56 -11.97 2.49
N ASP A 37 -1.05 -12.19 1.28
CA ASP A 37 -1.41 -13.54 0.82
C ASP A 37 -0.39 -14.11 -0.17
N ASN A 38 0.49 -13.27 -0.72
CA ASN A 38 1.59 -13.63 -1.62
C ASN A 38 1.07 -14.50 -2.78
N ASP A 39 -0.12 -14.16 -3.29
CA ASP A 39 -0.76 -14.86 -4.40
C ASP A 39 -0.27 -14.38 -5.78
N GLY A 40 0.54 -13.30 -5.78
CA GLY A 40 1.16 -12.71 -6.97
C GLY A 40 0.29 -11.68 -7.70
N THR A 41 -0.95 -11.46 -7.27
CA THR A 41 -1.90 -10.57 -7.96
C THR A 41 -1.55 -9.10 -7.79
N LEU A 42 -1.13 -8.71 -6.58
CA LEU A 42 -0.81 -7.31 -6.26
C LEU A 42 0.70 -7.02 -6.31
N GLU A 43 1.51 -8.01 -6.66
CA GLU A 43 2.94 -7.81 -6.88
C GLU A 43 3.15 -6.90 -8.10
N CYS A 44 3.96 -5.85 -7.91
CA CYS A 44 4.48 -4.97 -8.97
C CYS A 44 3.47 -4.11 -9.70
N LEU A 45 2.23 -4.04 -9.21
CA LEU A 45 1.31 -3.00 -9.62
C LEU A 45 1.85 -1.62 -9.23
N SER A 46 1.52 -0.62 -10.03
CA SER A 46 1.90 0.78 -9.74
C SER A 46 0.74 1.52 -9.11
N ALA A 47 1.01 2.42 -8.18
CA ALA A 47 0.05 3.43 -7.74
C ALA A 47 0.58 4.82 -8.08
N ASN A 48 -0.21 5.53 -8.88
CA ASN A 48 0.10 6.88 -9.34
C ASN A 48 -0.90 7.87 -8.73
N ARG A 49 -0.40 8.93 -8.10
CA ARG A 49 -1.25 10.00 -7.58
C ARG A 49 -1.74 10.86 -8.73
N THR A 50 -3.04 10.85 -8.95
CA THR A 50 -3.70 11.59 -10.04
C THR A 50 -4.37 12.87 -9.56
N ALA A 51 -4.73 12.96 -8.27
CA ALA A 51 -5.26 14.17 -7.66
C ALA A 51 -4.84 14.30 -6.19
N ILE A 52 -4.75 15.53 -5.69
CA ILE A 52 -4.58 15.84 -4.27
C ILE A 52 -5.23 17.19 -3.95
N ASP A 53 -5.98 17.24 -2.86
CA ASP A 53 -6.54 18.45 -2.28
C ASP A 53 -6.03 18.57 -0.84
N PRO A 54 -5.00 19.41 -0.59
CA PRO A 54 -4.45 19.60 0.75
C PRO A 54 -5.43 20.26 1.74
N GLU A 55 -6.40 21.05 1.26
CA GLU A 55 -7.38 21.74 2.10
C GLU A 55 -8.46 20.77 2.57
N ALA A 56 -9.03 20.00 1.62
CA ALA A 56 -10.01 18.96 1.91
C ALA A 56 -9.38 17.70 2.53
N LYS A 57 -8.05 17.60 2.49
CA LYS A 57 -7.27 16.44 2.92
C LYS A 57 -7.59 15.16 2.14
N THR A 58 -7.87 15.30 0.86
CA THR A 58 -8.21 14.15 0.00
C THR A 58 -7.17 13.95 -1.08
N ALA A 59 -7.13 12.73 -1.62
CA ALA A 59 -6.29 12.40 -2.77
C ALA A 59 -6.91 11.29 -3.60
N THR A 60 -6.46 11.17 -4.85
CA THR A 60 -6.76 10.01 -5.69
C THR A 60 -5.46 9.32 -6.07
N MET A 61 -5.38 8.02 -5.80
CA MET A 61 -4.30 7.14 -6.23
C MET A 61 -4.88 6.15 -7.24
N THR A 62 -4.37 6.10 -8.45
CA THR A 62 -4.79 5.12 -9.44
C THR A 62 -3.85 3.94 -9.41
N TRP A 63 -4.37 2.77 -9.05
CA TRP A 63 -3.66 1.51 -9.18
C TRP A 63 -3.68 1.05 -10.63
N ILE A 64 -2.52 0.69 -11.13
CA ILE A 64 -2.31 0.15 -12.47
C ILE A 64 -1.89 -1.29 -12.28
N ILE A 65 -2.87 -2.20 -12.43
CA ILE A 65 -2.65 -3.63 -12.35
C ILE A 65 -2.27 -4.12 -13.75
N PRO A 66 -1.11 -4.76 -13.94
CA PRO A 66 -0.67 -5.22 -15.24
C PRO A 66 -1.60 -6.28 -15.83
N GLU A 67 -1.56 -6.43 -17.15
CA GLU A 67 -2.20 -7.56 -17.81
C GLU A 67 -1.50 -8.87 -17.42
N ASN A 68 -2.28 -9.91 -17.16
CA ASN A 68 -1.77 -11.26 -16.92
C ASN A 68 -2.60 -12.28 -17.74
N GLU A 69 -2.29 -13.57 -17.61
CA GLU A 69 -2.96 -14.64 -18.38
C GLU A 69 -4.49 -14.70 -18.15
N PHE A 70 -4.98 -14.16 -17.03
CA PHE A 70 -6.37 -14.27 -16.59
C PHE A 70 -7.15 -12.95 -16.67
N SER A 71 -6.48 -11.80 -16.68
CA SER A 71 -7.11 -10.48 -16.66
C SER A 71 -6.39 -9.46 -17.53
N PRO A 72 -7.12 -8.61 -18.28
CA PRO A 72 -6.54 -7.47 -18.98
C PRO A 72 -5.96 -6.46 -17.98
N ARG A 73 -5.08 -5.57 -18.45
CA ARG A 73 -4.60 -4.42 -17.66
C ARG A 73 -5.77 -3.62 -17.11
N GLN A 74 -5.69 -3.23 -15.83
CA GLN A 74 -6.71 -2.43 -15.15
C GLN A 74 -6.11 -1.13 -14.61
N GLU A 75 -6.91 -0.07 -14.64
CA GLU A 75 -6.61 1.20 -13.97
C GLU A 75 -7.77 1.52 -13.03
N ILE A 76 -7.51 1.43 -11.73
CA ILE A 76 -8.54 1.50 -10.70
C ILE A 76 -8.26 2.71 -9.81
N PRO A 77 -9.12 3.73 -9.79
CA PRO A 77 -8.91 4.87 -8.91
C PRO A 77 -9.34 4.54 -7.48
N PHE A 78 -8.48 4.87 -6.54
CA PHE A 78 -8.74 4.81 -5.10
C PHE A 78 -8.81 6.26 -4.60
N HIS A 79 -9.97 6.64 -4.07
CA HIS A 79 -10.21 7.95 -3.49
C HIS A 79 -9.99 7.87 -1.99
N LEU A 80 -9.08 8.69 -1.49
CA LEU A 80 -8.58 8.68 -0.13
C LEU A 80 -9.08 9.91 0.62
N SER A 81 -9.63 9.71 1.81
CA SER A 81 -9.95 10.75 2.79
C SER A 81 -9.46 10.34 4.18
N PRO A 82 -9.32 11.29 5.12
CA PRO A 82 -8.88 10.96 6.48
C PRO A 82 -9.91 10.07 7.18
N GLY A 83 -9.43 9.03 7.88
CA GLY A 83 -10.27 8.18 8.72
C GLY A 83 -10.56 8.81 10.10
N GLU A 84 -11.27 8.07 10.95
CA GLU A 84 -11.62 8.53 12.29
C GLU A 84 -10.42 8.54 13.27
N GLU A 85 -9.44 7.67 13.04
CA GLU A 85 -8.27 7.50 13.90
C GLU A 85 -6.97 8.00 13.22
N PRO A 86 -6.00 8.52 13.98
CA PRO A 86 -4.69 8.82 13.43
C PRO A 86 -4.04 7.58 12.79
N GLY A 87 -3.50 7.72 11.59
CA GLY A 87 -2.93 6.66 10.79
C GLY A 87 -3.93 5.90 9.92
N THR A 88 -5.22 6.24 9.95
CA THR A 88 -6.26 5.58 9.14
C THR A 88 -6.82 6.48 8.05
N MET A 89 -7.35 5.84 7.00
CA MET A 89 -7.97 6.47 5.84
C MET A 89 -9.28 5.78 5.51
N ASP A 90 -10.25 6.58 5.09
CA ASP A 90 -11.41 6.08 4.35
C ASP A 90 -11.07 6.04 2.86
N ILE A 91 -11.41 4.93 2.23
CA ILE A 91 -11.08 4.62 0.85
C ILE A 91 -12.34 4.23 0.11
N THR A 92 -12.65 4.92 -0.98
CA THR A 92 -13.66 4.45 -1.96
C THR A 92 -12.95 4.05 -3.25
N VAL A 93 -13.48 3.04 -3.93
CA VAL A 93 -12.81 2.41 -5.08
C VAL A 93 -13.67 2.54 -6.32
N ASP A 94 -13.09 3.09 -7.38
CA ASP A 94 -13.82 3.39 -8.62
C ASP A 94 -15.08 4.24 -8.32
N ASP A 95 -16.21 3.89 -8.95
CA ASP A 95 -17.49 4.55 -8.70
C ASP A 95 -18.26 3.97 -7.48
N ASP A 96 -17.69 3.01 -6.73
CA ASP A 96 -18.32 2.43 -5.54
C ASP A 96 -18.17 3.39 -4.34
N PRO A 97 -19.27 3.99 -3.83
CA PRO A 97 -19.21 4.95 -2.74
C PRO A 97 -19.05 4.30 -1.37
N THR A 98 -18.97 2.97 -1.28
CA THR A 98 -18.83 2.25 -0.01
C THR A 98 -17.44 2.50 0.57
N PRO A 99 -17.32 3.19 1.73
CA PRO A 99 -16.04 3.44 2.33
C PRO A 99 -15.45 2.14 2.88
N ARG A 100 -14.14 2.02 2.70
CA ARG A 100 -13.30 0.90 3.14
C ARG A 100 -12.15 1.47 3.93
N GLU A 101 -11.70 0.75 4.95
CA GLU A 101 -10.61 1.24 5.79
C GLU A 101 -9.25 0.97 5.13
N GLY A 102 -8.36 1.94 5.23
CA GLY A 102 -6.92 1.76 5.04
C GLY A 102 -6.15 2.20 6.27
N ILE A 103 -5.09 1.49 6.61
CA ILE A 103 -4.30 1.74 7.82
C ILE A 103 -2.83 1.81 7.44
N PHE A 104 -2.15 2.91 7.76
CA PHE A 104 -0.70 2.98 7.64
C PHE A 104 -0.03 2.45 8.91
N TYR A 105 0.74 1.38 8.77
CA TYR A 105 1.50 0.81 9.88
C TYR A 105 2.91 1.36 9.99
N TYR A 106 3.54 1.63 8.84
CA TYR A 106 4.91 2.14 8.79
C TYR A 106 5.12 3.01 7.56
N THR A 107 5.95 4.04 7.70
CA THR A 107 6.41 4.84 6.58
C THR A 107 7.74 5.51 6.92
N ASP A 108 8.63 5.58 5.94
CA ASP A 108 9.81 6.42 5.98
C ASP A 108 10.02 7.12 4.62
N ASP A 109 11.25 7.52 4.31
CA ASP A 109 11.57 8.13 3.03
C ASP A 109 11.57 7.14 1.85
N ASN A 110 11.61 5.83 2.09
CA ASN A 110 11.80 4.80 1.06
C ASN A 110 10.56 3.95 0.79
N CYS A 111 9.80 3.62 1.82
CA CYS A 111 8.66 2.72 1.73
C CYS A 111 7.48 3.09 2.64
N VAL A 112 6.38 2.38 2.40
CA VAL A 112 5.16 2.42 3.19
C VAL A 112 4.67 0.98 3.39
N VAL A 113 4.27 0.64 4.61
CA VAL A 113 3.52 -0.58 4.92
C VAL A 113 2.11 -0.15 5.30
N LEU A 114 1.12 -0.61 4.55
CA LEU A 114 -0.28 -0.24 4.78
C LEU A 114 -1.21 -1.43 4.58
N ASP A 115 -2.29 -1.49 5.34
CA ASP A 115 -3.44 -2.37 5.10
C ASP A 115 -4.47 -1.62 4.27
N VAL A 116 -5.10 -2.31 3.33
CA VAL A 116 -6.28 -1.81 2.61
C VAL A 116 -7.31 -2.92 2.46
N GLU A 117 -8.57 -2.60 2.65
CA GLU A 117 -9.66 -3.50 2.31
C GLU A 117 -9.96 -3.46 0.79
N TYR A 118 -9.37 -4.38 0.04
CA TYR A 118 -9.59 -4.59 -1.39
C TYR A 118 -9.65 -6.09 -1.69
N GLN A 119 -10.86 -6.60 -1.97
CA GLN A 119 -11.14 -8.05 -2.09
C GLN A 119 -10.76 -8.85 -0.83
N GLY A 120 -10.86 -8.20 0.34
CA GLY A 120 -10.30 -8.69 1.60
C GLY A 120 -9.24 -7.71 2.12
N HIS A 121 -8.72 -7.96 3.31
CA HIS A 121 -7.63 -7.15 3.85
C HIS A 121 -6.31 -7.51 3.18
N GLN A 122 -5.67 -6.53 2.57
CA GLN A 122 -4.39 -6.65 1.90
C GLN A 122 -3.36 -5.77 2.60
N CYS A 123 -2.45 -6.40 3.34
CA CYS A 123 -1.31 -5.72 3.95
C CYS A 123 -0.20 -5.68 2.92
N LEU A 124 0.18 -4.48 2.48
CA LEU A 124 1.01 -4.22 1.32
C LEU A 124 2.30 -3.51 1.70
N LEU A 125 3.40 -3.91 1.06
CA LEU A 125 4.65 -3.17 1.05
C LEU A 125 4.74 -2.32 -0.23
N TRP A 126 4.74 -1.01 -0.08
CA TRP A 126 4.94 -0.07 -1.16
C TRP A 126 6.32 0.56 -1.10
N THR A 127 6.90 0.84 -2.26
CA THR A 127 8.16 1.58 -2.38
C THR A 127 8.06 2.65 -3.44
N ARG A 128 9.00 3.59 -3.44
CA ARG A 128 9.21 4.46 -4.61
C ARG A 128 9.62 3.60 -5.80
N ARG A 129 9.17 3.94 -7.02
CA ARG A 129 9.55 3.23 -8.26
C ARG A 129 11.05 2.98 -8.40
N ALA A 130 11.88 3.97 -8.05
CA ALA A 130 13.34 3.87 -8.12
C ALA A 130 13.97 2.81 -7.19
N LEU A 131 13.22 2.31 -6.21
CA LEU A 131 13.68 1.35 -5.21
C LEU A 131 13.11 -0.05 -5.40
N LYS A 132 12.24 -0.27 -6.41
CA LYS A 132 11.56 -1.56 -6.60
C LYS A 132 12.53 -2.74 -6.71
N ASP A 133 13.68 -2.52 -7.37
CA ASP A 133 14.70 -3.56 -7.57
C ASP A 133 15.72 -3.63 -6.41
N SER A 134 15.65 -2.70 -5.44
CA SER A 134 16.61 -2.55 -4.34
C SER A 134 15.94 -2.12 -3.03
N VAL A 135 14.84 -2.81 -2.69
CA VAL A 135 14.03 -2.53 -1.52
C VAL A 135 14.88 -2.59 -0.25
N PRO A 136 14.93 -1.52 0.57
CA PRO A 136 15.72 -1.52 1.79
C PRO A 136 15.28 -2.60 2.78
N GLN A 137 16.23 -3.27 3.43
CA GLN A 137 15.93 -4.35 4.37
C GLN A 137 15.00 -3.90 5.51
N ILE A 138 15.13 -2.66 6.00
CA ILE A 138 14.24 -2.11 7.04
C ILE A 138 12.76 -2.11 6.62
N CYS A 139 12.48 -1.87 5.34
CA CYS A 139 11.12 -1.93 4.79
C CYS A 139 10.57 -3.35 4.79
N ILE A 140 11.41 -4.30 4.40
CA ILE A 140 11.09 -5.73 4.42
C ILE A 140 10.83 -6.20 5.85
N ASP A 141 11.70 -5.84 6.79
CA ASP A 141 11.57 -6.23 8.19
C ASP A 141 10.26 -5.70 8.79
N HIS A 142 9.94 -4.42 8.57
CA HIS A 142 8.65 -3.86 9.01
C HIS A 142 7.44 -4.53 8.37
N PHE A 143 7.51 -4.87 7.09
CA PHE A 143 6.46 -5.60 6.41
C PHE A 143 6.25 -6.99 7.01
N VAL A 144 7.33 -7.76 7.19
CA VAL A 144 7.31 -9.11 7.78
C VAL A 144 6.76 -9.08 9.20
N ASP A 145 7.24 -8.15 10.03
CA ASP A 145 6.83 -8.02 11.43
C ASP A 145 5.36 -7.59 11.57
N THR A 146 4.85 -6.78 10.63
CA THR A 146 3.50 -6.23 10.66
C THR A 146 2.48 -7.18 10.03
N CYS A 147 2.75 -7.65 8.82
CA CYS A 147 1.83 -8.45 8.02
C CYS A 147 1.94 -9.95 8.33
N GLY A 148 3.01 -10.38 9.02
CA GLY A 148 3.19 -11.77 9.46
C GLY A 148 3.53 -12.76 8.34
N VAL A 149 4.04 -12.27 7.21
CA VAL A 149 4.40 -13.06 6.03
C VAL A 149 5.89 -13.01 5.76
N SER A 150 6.41 -14.01 5.05
CA SER A 150 7.79 -14.05 4.59
C SER A 150 7.89 -13.66 3.12
N VAL A 151 8.68 -12.64 2.79
CA VAL A 151 8.99 -12.30 1.40
C VAL A 151 10.24 -13.03 0.90
N PRO A 152 10.33 -13.31 -0.41
CA PRO A 152 11.58 -13.72 -1.06
C PRO A 152 12.76 -12.81 -0.68
N LYS A 153 13.94 -13.41 -0.48
CA LYS A 153 15.13 -12.70 0.02
C LYS A 153 15.74 -11.70 -0.97
N HIS A 154 15.34 -11.73 -2.23
CA HIS A 154 15.89 -10.86 -3.28
C HIS A 154 14.78 -10.01 -3.88
N SER A 155 14.90 -8.69 -3.72
CA SER A 155 13.94 -7.71 -4.25
C SER A 155 13.76 -7.77 -5.77
N ARG A 156 14.79 -8.17 -6.52
CA ARG A 156 14.74 -8.34 -7.98
C ARG A 156 13.89 -9.53 -8.44
N ASP A 157 13.59 -10.45 -7.53
CA ASP A 157 12.70 -11.58 -7.81
C ASP A 157 11.24 -11.22 -7.55
N LEU A 158 10.96 -10.03 -6.99
CA LEU A 158 9.61 -9.56 -6.66
C LEU A 158 8.96 -8.87 -7.86
N CYS A 159 9.72 -8.03 -8.60
CA CYS A 159 9.27 -7.42 -9.85
C CYS A 159 10.19 -7.76 -11.01
N ILE A 160 9.67 -8.43 -12.04
CA ILE A 160 10.44 -8.74 -13.25
C ILE A 160 10.74 -7.42 -13.99
N ASP A 161 11.88 -7.38 -14.70
CA ASP A 161 12.33 -6.18 -15.43
C ASP A 161 11.22 -5.62 -16.36
N GLY A 162 10.80 -4.38 -16.10
CA GLY A 162 9.74 -3.66 -16.84
C GLY A 162 8.37 -3.60 -16.14
N GLU A 163 8.15 -4.42 -15.10
CA GLU A 163 6.95 -4.34 -14.26
C GLU A 163 7.07 -3.19 -13.24
N GLY A 164 5.96 -2.50 -12.98
CA GLY A 164 5.93 -1.35 -12.07
C GLY A 164 6.42 -0.01 -12.66
N ASP A 165 6.80 0.02 -13.94
CA ASP A 165 7.36 1.22 -14.60
C ASP A 165 6.32 2.08 -15.34
N TYR A 166 5.03 1.70 -15.28
CA TYR A 166 3.94 2.25 -16.10
C TYR A 166 3.33 3.59 -15.64
#